data_AF-Q7W6V4-F1
#
_entry.id   AF-Q7W6V4-F1
#
_cell.length_a   1.000
_cell.length_b   1.000
_cell.length_c   1.000
_cell.angle_alpha   90.00
_cell.angle_beta   90.00
_cell.angle_gamma   90.00
#
_symmetry.space_group_name_H-M   'P 1'
#
loop_
_entity.id
_entity.type
_entity.pdbx_description
1 polymer ?
#
loop_
_entity_poly.entity_id
_entity_poly.type
_entity_poly.pdbx_seq_one_letter_code
_entity_poly.pdbx_strand_id
1 'polypeptide(L)'
;MPPPLPYDAMRSVWTDTAAPAMATAPLAGHADCDVAIVGAGITGLSAALHLAERGLRACVLEARDPGWGASGRNGGQVIPGIKHDPDEILARHGRERGEPLLHMVGTAADTVFDLIDRYGLDLVQAQIRLAAGERLDRVVPADLQPSGHAIELRVYAEDPVRFIPSPGTLAVFELPQGPGVRTETGYHAGNAVSPHYDPMIAKIIVHGADRAQAIARAEQALADTEIAGVKTNLPFLARALAFEPWRQGRLHTGIVARTLAEPAPAALTA
;
A
#
# COMPACT_ATOMS: atom_id res chain seq x y z
N MET A 1 -28.35 20.83 0.86
CA MET A 1 -26.93 20.42 1.05
C MET A 1 -26.19 21.57 1.71
N PRO A 2 -25.27 21.31 2.66
CA PRO A 2 -24.27 22.31 3.03
C PRO A 2 -23.40 22.66 1.80
N PRO A 3 -22.82 23.87 1.74
CA PRO A 3 -21.83 24.18 0.71
C PRO A 3 -20.63 23.22 0.84
N PRO A 4 -19.94 22.88 -0.26
CA PRO A 4 -18.68 22.15 -0.17
C PRO A 4 -17.70 22.94 0.70
N LEU A 5 -16.90 22.23 1.50
CA LEU A 5 -15.84 22.84 2.29
C LEU A 5 -14.89 23.63 1.37
N PRO A 6 -14.35 24.78 1.81
CA PRO A 6 -13.31 25.48 1.07
C PRO A 6 -12.17 24.51 0.72
N TYR A 7 -11.67 24.59 -0.51
CA TYR A 7 -10.72 23.61 -1.05
C TYR A 7 -9.41 23.52 -0.21
N ASP A 8 -9.03 24.62 0.44
CA ASP A 8 -7.88 24.71 1.35
C ASP A 8 -8.12 24.12 2.76
N ALA A 9 -9.37 23.75 3.10
CA ALA A 9 -9.75 23.30 4.46
C ALA A 9 -9.78 21.76 4.63
N MET A 10 -9.61 21.00 3.55
CA MET A 10 -9.60 19.53 3.60
C MET A 10 -8.20 19.01 3.98
N ARG A 11 -8.05 18.52 5.21
CA ARG A 11 -6.90 17.71 5.60
C ARG A 11 -7.07 16.29 5.08
N SER A 12 -6.07 15.80 4.36
CA SER A 12 -5.97 14.42 3.91
C SER A 12 -5.02 13.68 4.84
N VAL A 13 -5.39 12.48 5.30
CA VAL A 13 -4.49 11.62 6.10
C VAL A 13 -3.18 11.41 5.36
N TRP A 14 -3.22 11.23 4.03
CA TRP A 14 -2.03 11.11 3.18
C TRP A 14 -1.13 12.34 3.19
N THR A 15 -1.68 13.55 3.38
CA THR A 15 -0.90 14.79 3.48
C THR A 15 -0.36 14.98 4.90
N ASP A 16 -1.14 14.58 5.91
CA ASP A 16 -0.76 14.67 7.33
C ASP A 16 0.29 13.59 7.73
N THR A 17 0.39 12.47 6.98
CA THR A 17 1.40 11.41 7.17
C THR A 17 2.53 11.41 6.13
N ALA A 18 2.43 12.23 5.08
CA ALA A 18 3.51 12.38 4.11
C ALA A 18 4.76 13.02 4.75
N ALA A 19 5.93 12.72 4.18
CA ALA A 19 7.12 13.52 4.43
C ALA A 19 6.83 15.00 4.07
N PRO A 20 7.27 15.97 4.88
CA PRO A 20 7.10 17.39 4.57
C PRO A 20 7.64 17.73 3.18
N ALA A 21 6.95 18.60 2.45
CA ALA A 21 7.42 19.09 1.16
C ALA A 21 8.84 19.68 1.29
N MET A 22 9.68 19.42 0.30
CA MET A 22 11.03 20.00 0.24
C MET A 22 10.93 21.53 0.31
N ALA A 23 11.68 22.14 1.23
CA ALA A 23 11.72 23.59 1.38
C ALA A 23 12.29 24.23 0.10
N THR A 24 11.46 24.97 -0.62
CA THR A 24 11.84 25.73 -1.82
C THR A 24 11.98 27.22 -1.51
N ALA A 25 12.91 27.89 -2.18
CA ALA A 25 13.06 29.34 -2.07
C ALA A 25 12.15 30.04 -3.10
N PRO A 26 11.40 31.11 -2.72
CA PRO A 26 10.70 31.94 -3.67
C PRO A 26 11.66 32.58 -4.68
N LEU A 27 11.26 32.66 -5.95
CA LEU A 27 12.05 33.35 -6.98
C LEU A 27 12.04 34.87 -6.73
N ALA A 28 13.11 35.39 -6.13
CA ALA A 28 13.24 36.80 -5.76
C ALA A 28 13.69 37.73 -6.90
N GLY A 29 13.83 37.22 -8.14
CA GLY A 29 14.39 37.96 -9.28
C GLY A 29 14.26 37.18 -10.59
N HIS A 30 15.29 37.21 -11.43
CA HIS A 30 15.39 36.39 -12.64
C HIS A 30 16.26 35.15 -12.39
N ALA A 31 16.04 34.09 -13.16
CA ALA A 31 16.86 32.88 -13.16
C ALA A 31 17.17 32.47 -14.60
N ASP A 32 18.45 32.17 -14.88
CA ASP A 32 18.89 31.71 -16.19
C ASP A 32 18.77 30.19 -16.30
N CYS A 33 17.88 29.73 -17.17
CA CYS A 33 17.62 28.32 -17.44
C CYS A 33 17.52 28.04 -18.94
N ASP A 34 17.75 26.79 -19.33
CA ASP A 34 17.65 26.37 -20.72
C ASP A 34 16.19 26.03 -21.09
N VAL A 35 15.38 25.63 -20.10
CA VAL A 35 13.93 25.43 -20.20
C VAL A 35 13.23 25.86 -18.91
N ALA A 36 12.14 26.62 -19.02
CA ALA A 36 11.27 26.96 -17.89
C ALA A 36 9.99 26.10 -17.94
N ILE A 37 9.56 25.59 -16.77
CA ILE A 37 8.36 24.78 -16.58
C ILE A 37 7.48 25.47 -15.54
N VAL A 38 6.18 25.58 -15.83
CA VAL A 38 5.19 26.18 -14.93
C VAL A 38 4.26 25.08 -14.40
N GLY A 39 4.21 24.94 -13.09
CA GLY A 39 3.49 23.89 -12.36
C GLY A 39 4.41 22.75 -11.92
N ALA A 40 4.55 22.56 -10.61
CA ALA A 40 5.31 21.45 -10.00
C ALA A 40 4.40 20.25 -9.65
N GLY A 41 3.41 19.98 -10.51
CA GLY A 41 2.71 18.70 -10.52
C GLY A 41 3.57 17.58 -11.11
N ILE A 42 3.10 16.33 -11.03
CA ILE A 42 3.88 15.14 -11.44
C ILE A 42 4.38 15.23 -12.90
N THR A 43 3.57 15.77 -13.82
CA THR A 43 3.96 16.01 -15.22
C THR A 43 5.07 17.04 -15.36
N GLY A 44 5.02 18.15 -14.60
CA GLY A 44 6.03 19.20 -14.64
C GLY A 44 7.36 18.75 -14.03
N LEU A 45 7.30 18.00 -12.92
CA LEU A 45 8.48 17.42 -12.28
C LEU A 45 9.12 16.31 -13.12
N SER A 46 8.31 15.44 -13.76
CA SER A 46 8.80 14.44 -14.73
C SER A 46 9.47 15.12 -15.94
N ALA A 47 8.87 16.17 -16.50
CA ALA A 47 9.49 16.94 -17.58
C ALA A 47 10.84 17.56 -17.15
N ALA A 48 10.90 18.13 -15.95
CA ALA A 48 12.14 18.70 -15.41
C ALA A 48 13.24 17.66 -15.24
N LEU A 49 12.90 16.49 -14.70
CA LEU A 49 13.80 15.35 -14.53
C LEU A 49 14.38 14.89 -15.87
N HIS A 50 13.53 14.61 -16.86
CA HIS A 50 13.97 14.16 -18.17
C HIS A 50 14.72 15.23 -19.01
N LEU A 51 14.65 16.50 -18.64
CA LEU A 51 15.50 17.56 -19.20
C LEU A 51 16.86 17.60 -18.50
N ALA A 52 16.89 17.52 -17.16
CA ALA A 52 18.11 17.45 -16.37
C ALA A 52 18.97 16.22 -16.71
N GLU A 53 18.35 15.06 -16.94
CA GLU A 53 19.03 13.84 -17.41
C GLU A 53 19.68 13.98 -18.79
N ARG A 54 19.21 14.92 -19.61
CA ARG A 54 19.78 15.27 -20.92
C ARG A 54 20.81 16.41 -20.82
N GLY A 55 21.17 16.83 -19.60
CA GLY A 55 22.14 17.89 -19.33
C GLY A 55 21.58 19.31 -19.44
N LEU A 56 20.26 19.49 -19.57
CA LEU A 56 19.63 20.81 -19.67
C LEU A 56 19.24 21.34 -18.29
N ARG A 57 19.50 22.62 -18.05
CA ARG A 57 19.12 23.33 -16.81
C ARG A 57 17.64 23.70 -16.87
N ALA A 58 16.78 22.83 -16.32
CA ALA A 58 15.36 23.12 -16.16
C ALA A 58 15.09 23.98 -14.91
N CYS A 59 14.25 25.00 -15.03
CA CYS A 59 13.70 25.76 -13.90
C CYS A 59 12.20 25.44 -13.75
N VAL A 60 11.78 24.96 -12.58
CA VAL A 60 10.36 24.69 -12.29
C VAL A 60 9.82 25.79 -11.38
N LEU A 61 8.72 26.41 -11.80
CA LEU A 61 8.02 27.46 -11.06
C LEU A 61 6.65 26.94 -10.59
N GLU A 62 6.36 27.10 -9.30
CA GLU A 62 5.09 26.74 -8.68
C GLU A 62 4.62 27.90 -7.79
N ALA A 63 3.30 28.14 -7.75
CA ALA A 63 2.69 29.21 -6.95
C ALA A 63 2.42 28.79 -5.49
N ARG A 64 2.55 27.48 -5.21
CA ARG A 64 2.38 26.82 -3.90
C ARG A 64 3.56 25.85 -3.67
N ASP A 65 3.31 24.76 -2.98
CA ASP A 65 4.27 23.67 -2.78
C ASP A 65 4.29 22.70 -3.98
N PRO A 66 5.43 22.02 -4.25
CA PRO A 66 5.46 20.92 -5.22
C PRO A 66 4.39 19.86 -4.90
N GLY A 67 3.67 19.42 -5.93
CA GLY A 67 2.57 18.47 -5.80
C GLY A 67 1.26 19.03 -5.22
N TRP A 68 1.17 20.31 -4.82
CA TRP A 68 0.01 20.88 -4.12
C TRP A 68 -1.35 20.64 -4.81
N GLY A 69 -1.39 20.59 -6.14
CA GLY A 69 -2.61 20.35 -6.92
C GLY A 69 -3.08 18.89 -6.94
N ALA A 70 -3.60 18.44 -8.08
CA ALA A 70 -4.14 17.07 -8.24
C ALA A 70 -3.10 15.96 -7.97
N SER A 71 -1.80 16.24 -8.15
CA SER A 71 -0.72 15.26 -7.98
C SER A 71 -0.49 14.81 -6.53
N GLY A 72 -0.74 15.66 -5.54
CA GLY A 72 -0.68 15.31 -4.11
C GLY A 72 -2.04 15.01 -3.47
N ARG A 73 -3.12 15.06 -4.25
CA ARG A 73 -4.52 14.91 -3.78
C ARG A 73 -5.29 13.85 -4.59
N ASN A 74 -4.62 12.75 -4.93
CA ASN A 74 -5.20 11.59 -5.60
C ASN A 74 -4.95 10.29 -4.80
N GLY A 75 -5.57 9.19 -5.21
CA GLY A 75 -5.49 7.89 -4.53
C GLY A 75 -4.26 7.03 -4.85
N GLY A 76 -3.20 7.58 -5.46
CA GLY A 76 -1.95 6.86 -5.74
C GLY A 76 -2.04 5.78 -6.82
N GLN A 77 -3.09 5.78 -7.65
CA GLN A 77 -3.36 4.73 -8.63
C GLN A 77 -2.59 4.97 -9.95
N VAL A 78 -1.79 3.99 -10.37
CA VAL A 78 -1.21 3.92 -11.73
C VAL A 78 -2.11 3.01 -12.57
N ILE A 79 -2.91 3.59 -13.47
CA ILE A 79 -3.86 2.87 -14.32
C ILE A 79 -3.50 3.12 -15.80
N PRO A 80 -2.87 2.17 -16.50
CA PRO A 80 -2.63 2.24 -17.95
C PRO A 80 -3.93 1.93 -18.71
N GLY A 81 -4.91 2.81 -18.58
CA GLY A 81 -6.24 2.64 -19.14
C GLY A 81 -6.90 3.99 -19.44
N ILE A 82 -7.69 4.01 -20.50
CA ILE A 82 -8.57 5.11 -20.86
C ILE A 82 -10.02 4.64 -20.76
N LYS A 83 -10.96 5.59 -20.73
CA LYS A 83 -12.40 5.35 -20.50
C LYS A 83 -13.06 4.37 -21.51
N HIS A 84 -12.42 4.11 -22.64
CA HIS A 84 -12.96 3.38 -23.78
C HIS A 84 -12.08 2.17 -24.08
N ASP A 85 -12.71 1.04 -24.40
CA ASP A 85 -12.01 -0.20 -24.71
C ASP A 85 -11.20 -0.09 -26.02
N PRO A 86 -10.16 -0.92 -26.23
CA PRO A 86 -9.32 -0.87 -27.43
C PRO A 86 -10.11 -0.92 -28.75
N ASP A 87 -11.15 -1.75 -28.82
CA ASP A 87 -12.01 -1.86 -30.01
C ASP A 87 -12.84 -0.59 -30.25
N GLU A 88 -13.31 0.09 -29.19
CA GLU A 88 -14.01 1.37 -29.31
C GLU A 88 -13.06 2.46 -29.83
N ILE A 89 -11.82 2.49 -29.35
CA ILE A 89 -10.78 3.44 -29.78
C ILE A 89 -10.43 3.23 -31.26
N LEU A 90 -10.23 1.98 -31.68
CA LEU A 90 -9.95 1.64 -33.09
C LEU A 90 -11.13 1.95 -34.01
N ALA A 91 -12.37 1.68 -33.57
CA ALA A 91 -13.58 2.02 -34.33
C ALA A 91 -13.77 3.54 -34.49
N ARG A 92 -13.40 4.33 -33.48
CA ARG A 92 -13.62 5.79 -33.44
C ARG A 92 -12.51 6.60 -34.10
N HIS A 93 -11.27 6.12 -34.07
CA HIS A 93 -10.10 6.87 -34.55
C HIS A 93 -9.37 6.22 -35.75
N GLY A 94 -9.77 5.00 -36.14
CA GLY A 94 -9.08 4.20 -37.14
C GLY A 94 -7.74 3.66 -36.63
N ARG A 95 -7.20 2.63 -37.30
CA ARG A 95 -5.96 1.96 -36.85
C ARG A 95 -4.75 2.91 -36.79
N GLU A 96 -4.58 3.74 -37.83
CA GLU A 96 -3.47 4.71 -37.96
C GLU A 96 -3.28 5.62 -36.73
N ARG A 97 -4.39 6.04 -36.07
CA ARG A 97 -4.36 6.94 -34.92
C ARG A 97 -4.71 6.24 -33.60
N GLY A 98 -5.52 5.20 -33.65
CA GLY A 98 -5.90 4.40 -32.49
C GLY A 98 -4.76 3.53 -31.97
N GLU A 99 -3.98 2.88 -32.84
CA GLU A 99 -2.88 2.00 -32.42
C GLU A 99 -1.77 2.77 -31.69
N PRO A 100 -1.26 3.94 -32.17
CA PRO A 100 -0.26 4.70 -31.42
C PRO A 100 -0.80 5.25 -30.09
N LEU A 101 -2.09 5.60 -30.01
CA LEU A 101 -2.72 6.06 -28.78
C LEU A 101 -2.83 4.92 -27.74
N LEU A 102 -3.27 3.73 -28.18
CA LEU A 102 -3.36 2.54 -27.33
C LEU A 102 -1.99 2.07 -26.88
N HIS A 103 -0.98 2.11 -27.76
CA HIS A 103 0.41 1.86 -27.38
C HIS A 103 0.88 2.88 -26.34
N MET A 104 0.73 4.17 -26.59
CA MET A 104 1.15 5.24 -25.67
C MET A 104 0.51 5.11 -24.29
N VAL A 105 -0.79 4.79 -24.22
CA VAL A 105 -1.51 4.59 -22.95
C VAL A 105 -1.08 3.29 -22.26
N GLY A 106 -0.94 2.20 -23.02
CA GLY A 106 -0.47 0.91 -22.51
C GLY A 106 0.94 1.02 -21.90
N THR A 107 1.83 1.77 -22.55
CA THR A 107 3.21 2.01 -22.09
C THR A 107 3.37 3.27 -21.25
N ALA A 108 2.29 3.99 -20.91
CA ALA A 108 2.38 5.17 -20.03
C ALA A 108 2.69 4.77 -18.58
N ALA A 109 2.21 3.59 -18.17
CA ALA A 109 2.63 2.94 -16.94
C ALA A 109 4.14 2.67 -16.94
N ASP A 110 4.70 2.20 -18.06
CA ASP A 110 6.12 1.88 -18.18
C ASP A 110 7.00 3.10 -17.87
N THR A 111 6.66 4.31 -18.32
CA THR A 111 7.42 5.52 -17.94
C THR A 111 7.38 5.82 -16.43
N VAL A 112 6.27 5.50 -15.76
CA VAL A 112 6.16 5.65 -14.30
C VAL A 112 6.98 4.59 -13.60
N PHE A 113 6.91 3.33 -14.06
CA PHE A 113 7.69 2.21 -13.55
C PHE A 113 9.21 2.40 -13.83
N ASP A 114 9.66 2.62 -15.07
CA ASP A 114 11.04 2.96 -15.45
C ASP A 114 11.74 4.00 -14.54
N LEU A 115 11.01 5.04 -14.10
CA LEU A 115 11.51 6.03 -13.16
C LEU A 115 11.69 5.46 -11.76
N ILE A 116 10.62 4.84 -11.26
CA ILE A 116 10.52 4.12 -10.00
C ILE A 116 11.64 3.07 -9.88
N ASP A 117 11.86 2.33 -10.96
CA ASP A 117 12.77 1.22 -11.10
C ASP A 117 14.26 1.61 -11.14
N ARG A 118 14.58 2.88 -11.32
CA ARG A 118 15.96 3.38 -11.33
C ARG A 118 16.63 3.41 -9.93
N TYR A 119 15.94 3.02 -8.84
CA TYR A 119 16.27 3.50 -7.47
C TYR A 119 16.32 2.55 -6.23
N GLY A 120 15.96 1.25 -6.18
CA GLY A 120 16.81 0.30 -5.38
C GLY A 120 16.40 -0.70 -4.23
N LEU A 121 15.34 -0.59 -3.41
CA LEU A 121 15.47 -0.97 -1.96
C LEU A 121 14.45 -1.90 -1.19
N ASP A 122 13.44 -2.54 -1.80
CA ASP A 122 12.32 -3.28 -1.14
C ASP A 122 11.73 -4.32 -2.13
N LEU A 123 10.86 -5.28 -1.76
CA LEU A 123 10.29 -6.22 -2.75
C LEU A 123 9.36 -5.51 -3.74
N VAL A 124 8.51 -4.61 -3.23
CA VAL A 124 7.77 -3.68 -4.08
C VAL A 124 8.81 -2.88 -4.85
N GLN A 125 9.75 -2.23 -4.16
CA GLN A 125 10.92 -1.50 -4.71
C GLN A 125 12.02 -2.36 -5.43
N ALA A 126 11.69 -3.56 -5.93
CA ALA A 126 12.59 -4.48 -6.67
C ALA A 126 11.88 -5.11 -7.86
N GLN A 127 10.56 -5.34 -7.75
CA GLN A 127 9.69 -5.30 -8.93
C GLN A 127 9.89 -3.97 -9.66
N ILE A 128 9.89 -2.90 -8.85
CA ILE A 128 10.39 -1.53 -9.06
C ILE A 128 11.95 -1.50 -9.05
N ARG A 129 12.60 -2.44 -9.75
CA ARG A 129 13.97 -2.27 -10.31
C ARG A 129 14.11 -3.04 -11.62
N LEU A 130 13.48 -4.21 -11.66
CA LEU A 130 13.49 -5.12 -12.80
C LEU A 130 12.79 -4.54 -14.03
N ALA A 131 11.78 -3.69 -13.87
CA ALA A 131 11.05 -3.07 -14.98
C ALA A 131 11.80 -1.88 -15.65
N ALA A 132 12.72 -1.16 -14.98
CA ALA A 132 13.72 -0.29 -15.67
C ALA A 132 14.84 -1.09 -16.35
N GLY A 133 14.75 -2.41 -16.35
CA GLY A 133 15.75 -3.28 -16.96
C GLY A 133 17.05 -3.40 -16.17
N GLU A 134 17.05 -3.15 -14.84
CA GLU A 134 18.12 -3.71 -14.03
C GLU A 134 18.10 -5.24 -14.14
N ARG A 135 19.26 -5.85 -14.35
CA ARG A 135 19.35 -7.31 -14.42
C ARG A 135 19.06 -7.94 -13.06
N LEU A 136 18.36 -9.06 -13.07
CA LEU A 136 17.96 -9.82 -11.88
C LEU A 136 19.13 -10.13 -10.92
N ASP A 137 20.32 -10.41 -11.46
CA ASP A 137 21.54 -10.69 -10.69
C ASP A 137 22.18 -9.46 -10.00
N ARG A 138 21.62 -8.26 -10.21
CA ARG A 138 21.98 -7.01 -9.51
C ARG A 138 20.88 -6.49 -8.58
N VAL A 139 19.64 -6.93 -8.81
CA VAL A 139 18.47 -6.57 -8.01
C VAL A 139 18.29 -7.51 -6.83
N VAL A 140 18.51 -8.81 -7.05
CA VAL A 140 18.31 -9.87 -6.04
C VAL A 140 19.67 -10.43 -5.62
N PRO A 141 20.00 -10.52 -4.32
CA PRO A 141 21.23 -11.15 -3.86
C PRO A 141 21.34 -12.61 -4.34
N ALA A 142 22.50 -12.98 -4.89
CA ALA A 142 22.72 -14.33 -5.42
C ALA A 142 22.73 -15.44 -4.36
N ASP A 143 22.89 -15.08 -3.07
CA ASP A 143 22.95 -16.01 -1.94
C ASP A 143 21.84 -15.69 -0.90
N LEU A 144 20.60 -15.91 -1.31
CA LEU A 144 19.42 -15.77 -0.45
C LEU A 144 19.24 -17.01 0.44
N GLN A 145 19.73 -16.93 1.67
CA GLN A 145 19.52 -17.96 2.68
C GLN A 145 18.23 -17.69 3.49
N PRO A 146 17.29 -18.65 3.59
CA PRO A 146 16.13 -18.53 4.47
C PRO A 146 16.57 -18.31 5.92
N SER A 147 16.05 -17.25 6.56
CA SER A 147 16.40 -16.88 7.93
C SER A 147 15.18 -16.84 8.82
N GLY A 148 15.15 -17.73 9.81
CA GLY A 148 14.09 -17.84 10.80
C GLY A 148 12.75 -18.34 10.25
N HIS A 149 11.66 -17.86 10.85
CA HIS A 149 10.29 -18.21 10.48
C HIS A 149 9.40 -16.96 10.59
N ALA A 150 8.43 -16.82 9.68
CA ALA A 150 7.47 -15.73 9.70
C ALA A 150 6.02 -16.25 9.63
N ILE A 151 5.09 -15.51 10.24
CA ILE A 151 3.66 -15.79 10.25
C ILE A 151 2.92 -14.47 9.97
N GLU A 152 2.09 -14.44 8.93
CA GLU A 152 1.12 -13.36 8.68
C GLU A 152 -0.24 -13.74 9.27
N LEU A 153 -0.80 -12.87 10.09
CA LEU A 153 -2.15 -12.93 10.60
C LEU A 153 -2.95 -11.79 9.96
N ARG A 154 -3.99 -12.11 9.18
CA ARG A 154 -4.87 -11.07 8.63
C ARG A 154 -6.07 -10.85 9.55
N VAL A 155 -6.15 -9.64 10.09
CA VAL A 155 -7.25 -9.22 10.95
C VAL A 155 -8.37 -8.69 10.07
N TYR A 156 -9.52 -9.37 10.14
CA TYR A 156 -10.73 -9.01 9.41
C TYR A 156 -11.80 -8.53 10.40
N ALA A 157 -12.56 -7.51 10.01
CA ALA A 157 -13.81 -7.14 10.68
C ALA A 157 -14.91 -8.14 10.28
N GLU A 158 -14.89 -9.33 10.87
CA GLU A 158 -15.81 -10.43 10.59
C GLU A 158 -16.20 -11.20 11.86
N ASP A 159 -17.29 -11.97 11.80
CA ASP A 159 -17.67 -12.89 12.88
C ASP A 159 -16.69 -14.09 12.95
N PRO A 160 -16.05 -14.37 14.10
CA PRO A 160 -14.97 -15.37 14.21
C PRO A 160 -15.44 -16.84 14.10
N VAL A 161 -16.74 -17.09 13.97
CA VAL A 161 -17.30 -18.44 13.80
C VAL A 161 -18.00 -18.59 12.45
N ARG A 162 -18.70 -17.54 11.99
CA ARG A 162 -19.47 -17.55 10.74
C ARG A 162 -18.77 -16.92 9.55
N PHE A 163 -17.69 -16.16 9.77
CA PHE A 163 -16.92 -15.42 8.76
C PHE A 163 -17.82 -14.51 7.89
N ILE A 164 -18.80 -13.88 8.56
CA ILE A 164 -19.69 -12.88 7.95
C ILE A 164 -19.10 -11.50 8.27
N PRO A 165 -18.96 -10.58 7.28
CA PRO A 165 -18.46 -9.22 7.51
C PRO A 165 -19.22 -8.47 8.61
N SER A 166 -18.48 -7.69 9.39
CA SER A 166 -18.96 -6.85 10.49
C SER A 166 -18.58 -5.37 10.23
N PRO A 167 -19.19 -4.71 9.23
CA PRO A 167 -18.96 -3.28 8.99
C PRO A 167 -19.39 -2.43 10.19
N GLY A 168 -18.71 -1.31 10.41
CA GLY A 168 -18.95 -0.44 11.57
C GLY A 168 -17.77 0.48 11.86
N THR A 169 -17.90 1.33 12.86
CA THR A 169 -16.81 2.24 13.29
C THR A 169 -15.87 1.53 14.24
N LEU A 170 -14.56 1.63 13.98
CA LEU A 170 -13.51 1.17 14.88
C LEU A 170 -13.41 2.12 16.08
N ALA A 171 -14.13 1.83 17.16
CA ALA A 171 -14.16 2.67 18.36
C ALA A 171 -12.82 2.66 19.12
N VAL A 172 -12.15 1.51 19.12
CA VAL A 172 -10.76 1.32 19.57
C VAL A 172 -10.04 0.55 18.46
N PHE A 173 -8.78 0.89 18.19
CA PHE A 173 -7.97 0.24 17.16
C PHE A 173 -6.48 0.37 17.49
N GLU A 174 -6.06 -0.32 18.55
CA GLU A 174 -4.67 -0.41 18.96
C GLU A 174 -4.04 -1.67 18.38
N LEU A 175 -2.90 -1.50 17.72
CA LEU A 175 -2.20 -2.55 16.98
C LEU A 175 -0.82 -2.84 17.61
N PRO A 176 -0.37 -4.10 17.56
CA PRO A 176 0.80 -4.53 18.29
C PRO A 176 2.09 -3.95 17.71
N GLN A 177 3.04 -3.67 18.59
CA GLN A 177 4.36 -3.17 18.26
C GLN A 177 5.41 -3.95 19.07
N GLY A 178 6.61 -4.14 18.50
CA GLY A 178 7.73 -4.72 19.24
C GLY A 178 8.75 -5.45 18.36
N PRO A 179 9.79 -6.05 18.97
CA PRO A 179 10.86 -6.73 18.26
C PRO A 179 10.35 -7.89 17.40
N GLY A 180 10.46 -7.76 16.08
CA GLY A 180 10.00 -8.78 15.13
C GLY A 180 8.50 -8.78 14.87
N VAL A 181 7.78 -7.71 15.21
CA VAL A 181 6.38 -7.46 14.81
C VAL A 181 6.34 -6.33 13.78
N ARG A 182 5.68 -6.55 12.65
CA ARG A 182 5.36 -5.56 11.61
C ARG A 182 3.85 -5.55 11.44
N THR A 183 3.24 -4.38 11.47
CA THR A 183 1.80 -4.25 11.25
C THR A 183 1.52 -3.36 10.04
N GLU A 184 0.62 -3.80 9.17
CA GLU A 184 0.16 -3.08 7.98
C GLU A 184 -1.33 -2.78 8.12
N THR A 185 -1.73 -1.52 7.95
CA THR A 185 -3.15 -1.12 7.98
C THR A 185 -3.36 0.14 7.14
N GLY A 186 -4.60 0.33 6.69
CA GLY A 186 -5.11 1.58 6.12
C GLY A 186 -6.16 2.26 7.02
N TYR A 187 -6.26 1.85 8.29
CA TYR A 187 -7.28 2.29 9.23
C TYR A 187 -6.65 2.89 10.50
N HIS A 188 -7.43 3.76 11.15
CA HIS A 188 -7.19 4.29 12.49
C HIS A 188 -8.49 4.24 13.31
N ALA A 189 -8.38 4.43 14.63
CA ALA A 189 -9.56 4.61 15.49
C ALA A 189 -10.45 5.76 14.98
N GLY A 190 -11.76 5.57 15.06
CA GLY A 190 -12.79 6.45 14.49
C GLY A 190 -13.08 6.23 13.00
N ASN A 191 -12.31 5.41 12.27
CA ASN A 191 -12.61 5.08 10.88
C ASN A 191 -13.77 4.07 10.79
N ALA A 192 -14.54 4.13 9.70
CA ALA A 192 -15.63 3.21 9.42
C ALA A 192 -15.20 2.12 8.41
N VAL A 193 -15.33 0.86 8.80
CA VAL A 193 -15.19 -0.30 7.91
C VAL A 193 -16.41 -0.38 7.01
N SER A 194 -16.19 -0.27 5.70
CA SER A 194 -17.23 -0.26 4.67
C SER A 194 -17.77 -1.66 4.38
N PRO A 195 -19.08 -1.84 4.14
CA PRO A 195 -19.65 -3.10 3.65
C PRO A 195 -19.36 -3.37 2.16
N HIS A 196 -18.74 -2.42 1.44
CA HIS A 196 -18.59 -2.48 -0.02
C HIS A 196 -17.30 -3.13 -0.51
N TYR A 197 -16.37 -3.46 0.38
CA TYR A 197 -15.04 -3.98 0.06
C TYR A 197 -14.68 -5.16 0.98
N ASP A 198 -13.49 -5.74 0.77
CA ASP A 198 -12.91 -6.71 1.70
C ASP A 198 -12.82 -6.07 3.13
N PRO A 199 -13.37 -6.72 4.18
CA PRO A 199 -13.34 -6.20 5.54
C PRO A 199 -12.01 -6.43 6.28
N MET A 200 -10.92 -6.78 5.60
CA MET A 200 -9.57 -6.77 6.16
C MET A 200 -9.20 -5.38 6.69
N ILE A 201 -8.88 -5.28 7.98
CA ILE A 201 -8.54 -4.03 8.68
C ILE A 201 -7.04 -3.92 9.01
N ALA A 202 -6.34 -5.05 9.19
CA ALA A 202 -4.89 -5.05 9.37
C ALA A 202 -4.24 -6.38 8.95
N LYS A 203 -2.93 -6.36 8.70
CA LYS A 203 -2.07 -7.56 8.74
C LYS A 203 -1.07 -7.40 9.86
N ILE A 204 -0.96 -8.40 10.73
CA ILE A 204 0.06 -8.50 11.76
C ILE A 204 1.03 -9.59 11.28
N ILE A 205 2.24 -9.18 10.91
CA ILE A 205 3.31 -10.07 10.47
C ILE A 205 4.34 -10.18 11.58
N VAL A 206 4.59 -11.39 12.05
CA VAL A 206 5.67 -11.66 13.02
C VAL A 206 6.78 -12.47 12.39
N HIS A 207 8.01 -12.22 12.83
CA HIS A 207 9.21 -13.00 12.49
C HIS A 207 9.87 -13.51 13.77
N GLY A 208 10.53 -14.65 13.73
CA GLY A 208 11.33 -15.22 14.82
C GLY A 208 12.49 -16.06 14.29
N ALA A 209 13.47 -16.36 15.15
CA ALA A 209 14.62 -17.19 14.81
C ALA A 209 14.25 -18.66 14.47
N ASP A 210 13.09 -19.11 14.94
CA ASP A 210 12.49 -20.39 14.58
C ASP A 210 10.95 -20.28 14.63
N ARG A 211 10.27 -21.37 14.30
CA ARG A 211 8.80 -21.44 14.29
C ARG A 211 8.17 -21.26 15.67
N ALA A 212 8.78 -21.80 16.74
CA ALA A 212 8.23 -21.68 18.09
C ALA A 212 8.31 -20.22 18.57
N GLN A 213 9.41 -19.52 18.30
CA GLN A 213 9.53 -18.08 18.58
C GLN A 213 8.54 -17.26 17.74
N ALA A 214 8.32 -17.60 16.48
CA ALA A 214 7.33 -16.93 15.64
C ALA A 214 5.90 -17.14 16.17
N ILE A 215 5.52 -18.34 16.61
CA ILE A 215 4.23 -18.59 17.28
C ILE A 215 4.11 -17.76 18.56
N ALA A 216 5.12 -17.77 19.43
CA ALA A 216 5.06 -17.03 20.70
C ALA A 216 4.91 -15.51 20.47
N ARG A 217 5.58 -14.96 19.44
CA ARG A 217 5.38 -13.56 19.01
C ARG A 217 3.99 -13.32 18.43
N ALA A 218 3.43 -14.27 17.68
CA ALA A 218 2.06 -14.19 17.14
C ALA A 218 1.01 -14.21 18.26
N GLU A 219 1.19 -15.09 19.26
CA GLU A 219 0.33 -15.21 20.45
C GLU A 219 0.36 -13.90 21.27
N GLN A 220 1.55 -13.33 21.52
CA GLN A 220 1.69 -12.03 22.20
C GLN A 220 1.10 -10.88 21.38
N ALA A 221 1.38 -10.80 20.08
CA ALA A 221 0.88 -9.73 19.22
C ALA A 221 -0.66 -9.73 19.12
N LEU A 222 -1.31 -10.89 19.16
CA LEU A 222 -2.78 -10.96 19.28
C LEU A 222 -3.29 -10.50 20.65
N ALA A 223 -2.57 -10.80 21.74
CA ALA A 223 -2.93 -10.33 23.08
C ALA A 223 -2.76 -8.81 23.26
N ASP A 224 -1.80 -8.22 22.55
CA ASP A 224 -1.53 -6.77 22.52
C ASP A 224 -2.41 -6.02 21.49
N THR A 225 -3.33 -6.69 20.79
CA THR A 225 -4.24 -6.08 19.81
C THR A 225 -5.59 -5.75 20.46
N GLU A 226 -5.99 -4.49 20.50
CA GLU A 226 -7.31 -4.07 21.01
C GLU A 226 -8.15 -3.44 19.90
N ILE A 227 -9.28 -4.07 19.56
CA ILE A 227 -10.21 -3.57 18.53
C ILE A 227 -11.64 -3.65 19.06
N ALA A 228 -12.35 -2.51 19.02
CA ALA A 228 -13.73 -2.39 19.47
C ALA A 228 -14.63 -1.70 18.44
N GLY A 229 -15.95 -1.92 18.53
CA GLY A 229 -16.97 -1.35 17.64
C GLY A 229 -17.34 -2.22 16.43
N VAL A 230 -16.52 -3.23 16.11
CA VAL A 230 -16.81 -4.30 15.15
C VAL A 230 -16.45 -5.66 15.76
N LYS A 231 -17.04 -6.75 15.25
CA LYS A 231 -16.50 -8.10 15.49
C LYS A 231 -15.24 -8.29 14.66
N THR A 232 -14.31 -9.10 15.16
CA THR A 232 -13.10 -9.47 14.42
C THR A 232 -12.84 -10.97 14.48
N ASN A 233 -12.00 -11.46 13.57
CA ASN A 233 -11.50 -12.83 13.58
C ASN A 233 -10.35 -13.10 14.58
N LEU A 234 -9.96 -12.14 15.41
CA LEU A 234 -8.90 -12.32 16.43
C LEU A 234 -9.10 -13.59 17.29
N PRO A 235 -10.31 -13.94 17.76
CA PRO A 235 -10.53 -15.19 18.51
C PRO A 235 -10.29 -16.46 17.67
N PHE A 236 -10.54 -16.42 16.36
CA PHE A 236 -10.22 -17.55 15.47
C PHE A 236 -8.70 -17.67 15.25
N LEU A 237 -8.01 -16.54 15.04
CA LEU A 237 -6.54 -16.52 14.88
C LEU A 237 -5.84 -17.05 16.13
N ALA A 238 -6.27 -16.66 17.32
CA ALA A 238 -5.76 -17.17 18.59
C ALA A 238 -6.06 -18.67 18.79
N ARG A 239 -7.25 -19.16 18.38
CA ARG A 239 -7.56 -20.59 18.33
C ARG A 239 -6.66 -21.36 17.37
N ALA A 240 -6.37 -20.80 16.20
CA ALA A 240 -5.48 -21.41 15.23
C ALA A 240 -4.05 -21.54 15.79
N LEU A 241 -3.50 -20.49 16.41
CA LEU A 241 -2.17 -20.54 17.04
C LEU A 241 -2.09 -21.52 18.22
N ALA A 242 -3.18 -21.71 18.97
CA ALA A 242 -3.23 -22.68 20.07
C ALA A 242 -3.44 -24.15 19.61
N PHE A 243 -3.97 -24.38 18.41
CA PHE A 243 -4.30 -25.74 17.95
C PHE A 243 -3.06 -26.50 17.45
N GLU A 244 -2.74 -27.62 18.11
CA GLU A 244 -1.46 -28.31 17.97
C GLU A 244 -1.06 -28.70 16.52
N PRO A 245 -1.98 -29.11 15.62
CA PRO A 245 -1.66 -29.30 14.21
C PRO A 245 -1.15 -28.03 13.49
N TRP A 246 -1.67 -26.84 13.80
CA TRP A 246 -1.09 -25.58 13.30
C TRP A 246 0.29 -25.34 13.93
N ARG A 247 0.47 -25.59 15.24
CA ARG A 247 1.76 -25.41 15.95
C ARG A 247 2.87 -26.32 15.43
N GLN A 248 2.52 -27.53 15.03
CA GLN A 248 3.44 -28.52 14.46
C GLN A 248 3.56 -28.45 12.92
N GLY A 249 2.83 -27.57 12.24
CA GLY A 249 2.84 -27.47 10.77
C GLY A 249 2.18 -28.65 10.04
N ARG A 250 1.33 -29.43 10.73
CA ARG A 250 0.55 -30.54 10.16
C ARG A 250 -0.72 -30.04 9.46
N LEU A 251 -0.52 -29.29 8.38
CA LEU A 251 -1.57 -28.57 7.67
C LEU A 251 -2.32 -29.44 6.64
N HIS A 252 -3.63 -29.23 6.51
CA HIS A 252 -4.45 -29.80 5.44
C HIS A 252 -5.69 -28.91 5.19
N THR A 253 -6.36 -29.01 4.03
CA THR A 253 -7.45 -28.10 3.63
C THR A 253 -8.61 -28.03 4.63
N GLY A 254 -9.00 -29.16 5.23
CA GLY A 254 -10.02 -29.21 6.29
C GLY A 254 -9.59 -28.71 7.69
N ILE A 255 -8.41 -28.10 7.86
CA ILE A 255 -7.90 -27.74 9.20
C ILE A 255 -8.72 -26.65 9.89
N VAL A 256 -9.35 -25.74 9.15
CA VAL A 256 -10.22 -24.67 9.69
C VAL A 256 -11.42 -25.29 10.42
N ALA A 257 -12.14 -26.21 9.78
CA ALA A 257 -13.28 -26.90 10.38
C ALA A 257 -12.90 -27.67 11.66
N ARG A 258 -11.69 -28.25 11.70
CA ARG A 258 -11.16 -28.90 12.91
C ARG A 258 -10.83 -27.90 14.01
N THR A 259 -10.16 -26.79 13.67
CA THR A 259 -9.85 -25.69 14.60
C THR A 259 -11.13 -25.13 15.24
N LEU A 260 -12.22 -25.07 14.47
CA LEU A 260 -13.53 -24.63 14.96
C LEU A 260 -14.26 -25.67 15.84
N ALA A 261 -13.97 -26.96 15.67
CA ALA A 261 -14.59 -28.05 16.43
C ALA A 261 -13.92 -28.32 17.80
N GLU A 262 -12.66 -27.95 17.98
CA GLU A 262 -11.97 -28.01 19.28
C GLU A 262 -12.56 -27.02 20.30
N PRO A 263 -12.43 -27.24 21.62
CA PRO A 263 -12.80 -26.25 22.63
C PRO A 263 -12.07 -24.91 22.42
N ALA A 264 -12.72 -23.80 22.79
CA ALA A 264 -12.05 -22.50 22.79
C ALA A 264 -11.01 -22.40 23.93
N PRO A 265 -9.82 -21.83 23.70
CA PRO A 265 -8.87 -21.47 24.76
C PRO A 265 -9.53 -20.61 25.84
N ALA A 266 -9.23 -20.88 27.10
CA ALA A 266 -9.81 -20.19 28.25
C ALA A 266 -9.56 -18.67 28.26
N ALA A 267 -8.54 -18.19 27.54
CA ALA A 267 -8.18 -16.77 27.46
C ALA A 267 -9.08 -15.93 26.53
N LEU A 268 -10.04 -16.54 25.81
CA LEU A 268 -10.87 -15.89 24.78
C LEU A 268 -12.36 -15.77 25.15
N THR A 269 -12.71 -15.86 26.44
CA THR A 269 -14.10 -15.88 26.92
C THR A 269 -14.52 -14.62 27.69
N ALA A 270 -13.84 -13.49 27.46
CA ALA A 270 -14.17 -12.17 27.99
C ALA A 270 -14.61 -11.24 26.85
#